data_AF-A0A4U5MIJ7-F1
#
_entry.id   AF-A0A4U5MIJ7-F1
#
_cell.length_a   1.000
_cell.length_b   1.000
_cell.length_c   1.000
_cell.angle_alpha   90.00
_cell.angle_beta   90.00
_cell.angle_gamma   90.00
#
_symmetry.space_group_name_H-M   'P 1'
#
loop_
_entity.id
_entity.type
_entity.pdbx_description
1 polymer ?
#
loop_
_entity_poly.entity_id
_entity_poly.type
_entity_poly.pdbx_seq_one_letter_code
_entity_poly.pdbx_strand_id
1 'polypeptide(L)'
;MSHLWQDDKQNPNRFYVYPKTYMERDFESCFRFSCTYKSENSLVTKENDVAILASNFVQGIAFYYSHIIPIADKILITEEDLAAMVILLIIISNDFNKQESEWQKALHSLKAVWKELDLHYKMTHRDPAEVADLIFLMSNIQTNSEHYVKSVRLVHLYFGNSLLAKLEKEKRVEDVQLE
;
A
#
# COMPACT_ATOMS: atom_id res chain seq x y z
N MET A 1 -2.43 12.74 -23.54
CA MET A 1 -1.84 11.78 -22.58
C MET A 1 -2.85 10.77 -22.00
N SER A 2 -4.15 10.84 -22.33
CA SER A 2 -5.19 9.92 -21.83
C SER A 2 -5.31 8.58 -22.59
N HIS A 3 -4.68 8.44 -23.77
CA HIS A 3 -4.81 7.25 -24.61
C HIS A 3 -3.90 6.08 -24.21
N LEU A 4 -2.90 6.27 -23.34
CA LEU A 4 -2.02 5.19 -22.87
C LEU A 4 -2.65 4.30 -21.78
N TRP A 5 -3.77 4.74 -21.19
CA TRP A 5 -4.43 4.02 -20.09
C TRP A 5 -5.57 3.09 -20.56
N GLN A 6 -5.97 3.14 -21.83
CA GLN A 6 -7.16 2.42 -22.31
C GLN A 6 -6.89 1.01 -22.85
N ASP A 7 -5.66 0.68 -23.28
CA ASP A 7 -5.33 -0.64 -23.83
C ASP A 7 -5.05 -1.71 -22.75
N ASP A 8 -4.79 -1.32 -21.50
CA ASP A 8 -4.30 -2.23 -20.45
C ASP A 8 -5.40 -3.00 -19.69
N LYS A 9 -6.66 -2.88 -20.10
CA LYS A 9 -7.76 -3.71 -19.54
C LYS A 9 -7.66 -5.20 -19.92
N GLN A 10 -6.71 -5.59 -20.78
CA GLN A 10 -6.66 -6.94 -21.35
C GLN A 10 -5.94 -7.99 -20.50
N ASN A 11 -5.09 -7.61 -19.54
CA ASN A 11 -4.43 -8.58 -18.66
C ASN A 11 -4.65 -8.24 -17.17
N PRO A 12 -5.67 -8.83 -16.51
CA PRO A 12 -5.93 -8.59 -15.08
C PRO A 12 -4.79 -9.03 -14.16
N ASN A 13 -3.85 -9.83 -14.70
CA ASN A 13 -2.66 -10.26 -13.99
C ASN A 13 -1.47 -9.31 -14.18
N ARG A 14 -1.60 -8.17 -14.87
CA ARG A 14 -0.55 -7.17 -14.92
C ARG A 14 -0.93 -5.96 -14.08
N PHE A 15 0.06 -5.35 -13.43
CA PHE A 15 -0.12 -4.08 -12.79
C PHE A 15 1.04 -3.14 -13.08
N TYR A 16 0.68 -1.88 -13.25
CA TYR A 16 1.61 -0.80 -13.48
C TYR A 16 2.37 -0.50 -12.19
N VAL A 17 3.71 -0.45 -12.27
CA VAL A 17 4.57 -0.12 -11.13
C VAL A 17 5.21 1.26 -11.33
N TYR A 18 5.73 1.51 -12.53
CA TYR A 18 6.41 2.75 -12.94
C TYR A 18 6.18 3.02 -14.43
N PRO A 19 6.50 4.22 -14.97
CA PRO A 19 6.36 4.50 -16.40
C PRO A 19 7.07 3.44 -17.24
N LYS A 20 6.31 2.73 -18.10
CA LYS A 20 6.76 1.62 -18.95
C LYS A 20 7.16 0.32 -18.22
N THR A 21 7.02 0.23 -16.90
CA THR A 21 7.34 -0.98 -16.12
C THR A 21 6.06 -1.60 -15.55
N TYR A 22 5.80 -2.83 -15.96
CA TYR A 22 4.67 -3.64 -15.52
C TYR A 22 5.18 -4.89 -14.83
N MET A 23 4.58 -5.22 -13.70
CA MET A 23 4.79 -6.52 -13.05
C MET A 23 3.59 -7.41 -13.32
N GLU A 24 3.88 -8.66 -13.66
CA GLU A 24 2.88 -9.71 -13.65
C GLU A 24 2.65 -10.15 -12.20
N ARG A 25 1.38 -10.29 -11.79
CA ARG A 25 0.91 -10.90 -10.54
C ARG A 25 1.10 -12.42 -10.60
N ASP A 26 2.25 -12.84 -11.10
CA ASP A 26 2.60 -14.23 -11.29
C ASP A 26 3.53 -14.63 -10.16
N PHE A 27 3.03 -15.54 -9.33
CA PHE A 27 3.80 -16.17 -8.26
C PHE A 27 5.11 -16.75 -8.80
N GLU A 28 5.07 -17.39 -9.97
CA GLU A 28 6.24 -18.05 -10.56
C GLU A 28 7.33 -17.05 -10.93
N SER A 29 6.94 -15.89 -11.48
CA SER A 29 7.86 -14.79 -11.75
C SER A 29 8.50 -14.22 -10.48
N CYS A 30 7.71 -13.95 -9.43
CA CYS A 30 8.23 -13.48 -8.14
C CYS A 30 9.14 -14.52 -7.46
N PHE A 31 8.77 -15.79 -7.55
CA PHE A 31 9.53 -16.92 -7.03
C PHE A 31 10.87 -17.06 -7.76
N ARG A 32 10.86 -17.08 -9.09
CA ARG A 32 12.09 -17.16 -9.91
C ARG A 32 13.01 -15.98 -9.66
N PHE A 33 12.49 -14.76 -9.63
CA PHE A 33 13.27 -13.57 -9.31
C PHE A 33 13.98 -13.73 -7.97
N SER A 34 13.26 -14.17 -6.95
CA SER A 34 13.80 -14.36 -5.59
C SER A 34 14.80 -15.53 -5.52
N CYS A 35 14.57 -16.62 -6.26
CA CYS A 35 15.49 -17.76 -6.37
C CYS A 35 16.80 -17.43 -7.09
N THR A 36 16.81 -16.46 -8.01
CA THR A 36 18.04 -15.98 -8.66
C THR A 36 19.00 -15.29 -7.68
N TYR A 37 18.54 -15.03 -6.45
CA TYR A 37 19.28 -14.31 -5.45
C TYR A 37 19.81 -15.25 -4.35
N LYS A 38 21.07 -15.68 -4.49
CA LYS A 38 21.82 -16.36 -3.44
C LYS A 38 22.96 -15.46 -2.99
N SER A 39 22.72 -14.69 -1.94
CA SER A 39 23.77 -13.99 -1.21
C SER A 39 24.46 -14.97 -0.27
N GLU A 40 25.78 -14.83 -0.08
CA GLU A 40 26.54 -15.61 0.91
C GLU A 40 25.99 -15.43 2.34
N ASN A 41 25.32 -14.30 2.59
CA ASN A 41 24.67 -13.97 3.86
C ASN A 41 23.17 -14.32 3.89
N SER A 42 22.67 -15.05 2.89
CA SER A 42 21.26 -15.43 2.84
C SER A 42 20.97 -16.53 3.86
N LEU A 43 19.89 -16.36 4.63
CA LEU A 43 19.35 -17.39 5.52
C LEU A 43 18.37 -18.34 4.81
N VAL A 44 18.17 -18.18 3.50
CA VAL A 44 17.34 -19.09 2.70
C VAL A 44 18.02 -20.44 2.63
N THR A 45 17.38 -21.47 3.19
CA THR A 45 17.91 -22.84 3.18
C THR A 45 17.11 -23.75 2.26
N LYS A 46 15.83 -23.42 2.02
CA LYS A 46 14.91 -24.23 1.23
C LYS A 46 14.18 -23.37 0.22
N GLU A 47 13.82 -23.95 -0.93
CA GLU A 47 12.96 -23.30 -1.91
C GLU A 47 11.62 -22.85 -1.30
N ASN A 48 11.13 -23.59 -0.31
CA ASN A 48 9.91 -23.24 0.41
C ASN A 48 10.00 -21.88 1.13
N ASP A 49 11.19 -21.46 1.58
CA ASP A 49 11.38 -20.14 2.22
C ASP A 49 11.09 -19.01 1.20
N VAL A 50 11.54 -19.21 -0.04
CA VAL A 50 11.33 -18.29 -1.15
C VAL A 50 9.88 -18.31 -1.63
N ALA A 51 9.26 -19.49 -1.68
CA ALA A 51 7.85 -19.64 -2.02
C ALA A 51 6.93 -18.89 -1.04
N ILE A 52 7.22 -18.94 0.27
CA ILE A 52 6.45 -18.19 1.28
C ILE A 52 6.53 -16.68 1.01
N LEU A 53 7.70 -16.16 0.67
CA LEU A 53 7.88 -14.74 0.35
C LEU A 53 7.09 -14.32 -0.89
N ALA A 54 7.25 -15.07 -1.99
CA ALA A 54 6.54 -14.80 -3.23
C ALA A 54 5.03 -14.87 -3.05
N SER A 55 4.53 -15.87 -2.30
CA SER A 55 3.12 -16.01 -1.97
C SER A 55 2.60 -14.82 -1.17
N ASN A 56 3.29 -14.42 -0.10
CA ASN A 56 2.88 -13.28 0.73
C ASN A 56 2.85 -11.97 -0.07
N PHE A 57 3.83 -11.76 -0.93
CA PHE A 57 3.90 -10.57 -1.79
C PHE A 57 2.75 -10.51 -2.78
N VAL A 58 2.52 -11.61 -3.53
CA VAL A 58 1.43 -11.68 -4.52
C VAL A 58 0.06 -11.55 -3.84
N GLN A 59 -0.13 -12.17 -2.67
CA GLN A 59 -1.37 -12.03 -1.89
C GLN A 59 -1.60 -10.59 -1.43
N GLY A 60 -0.55 -9.89 -0.95
CA GLY A 60 -0.66 -8.49 -0.56
C GLY A 60 -1.04 -7.58 -1.73
N ILE A 61 -0.42 -7.77 -2.89
CA ILE A 61 -0.80 -7.06 -4.12
C ILE A 61 -2.24 -7.38 -4.52
N ALA A 62 -2.59 -8.67 -4.56
CA ALA A 62 -3.93 -9.09 -4.93
C ALA A 62 -4.98 -8.46 -4.01
N PHE A 63 -4.75 -8.45 -2.70
CA PHE A 63 -5.60 -7.77 -1.72
C PHE A 63 -5.73 -6.27 -2.00
N TYR A 64 -4.61 -5.58 -2.22
CA TYR A 64 -4.60 -4.15 -2.53
C TYR A 64 -5.44 -3.81 -3.75
N TYR A 65 -5.29 -4.56 -4.84
CA TYR A 65 -6.04 -4.32 -6.08
C TYR A 65 -7.51 -4.75 -6.02
N SER A 66 -7.84 -5.79 -5.25
CA SER A 66 -9.22 -6.30 -5.17
C SER A 66 -10.07 -5.61 -4.12
N HIS A 67 -9.46 -5.01 -3.10
CA HIS A 67 -10.17 -4.43 -1.96
C HIS A 67 -9.85 -2.95 -1.75
N ILE A 68 -8.57 -2.55 -1.73
CA ILE A 68 -8.20 -1.18 -1.36
C ILE A 68 -8.48 -0.20 -2.50
N ILE A 69 -7.98 -0.47 -3.72
CA ILE A 69 -8.14 0.45 -4.86
C ILE A 69 -9.61 0.71 -5.21
N PRO A 70 -10.49 -0.31 -5.36
CA PRO A 70 -11.88 -0.06 -5.74
C PRO A 70 -12.65 0.77 -4.70
N ILE A 71 -12.32 0.58 -3.42
CA ILE A 71 -12.89 1.34 -2.31
C ILE A 71 -12.35 2.78 -2.35
N ALA A 72 -11.03 2.96 -2.52
CA ALA A 72 -10.40 4.27 -2.62
C ALA A 72 -10.95 5.07 -3.81
N ASP A 73 -11.06 4.48 -4.99
CA ASP A 73 -11.58 5.11 -6.21
C ASP A 73 -13.04 5.58 -6.05
N LYS A 74 -13.83 4.86 -5.23
CA LYS A 74 -15.22 5.21 -4.95
C LYS A 74 -15.32 6.37 -3.94
N ILE A 75 -14.40 6.45 -2.98
CA ILE A 75 -14.59 7.29 -1.78
C ILE A 75 -13.72 8.54 -1.80
N LEU A 76 -12.50 8.45 -2.32
CA LEU A 76 -11.53 9.56 -2.38
C LEU A 76 -11.76 10.37 -3.66
N ILE A 77 -12.90 11.04 -3.74
CA ILE A 77 -13.31 11.80 -4.92
C ILE A 77 -12.75 13.22 -4.87
N THR A 78 -12.68 13.82 -3.68
CA THR A 78 -12.27 15.21 -3.49
C THR A 78 -11.01 15.33 -2.64
N GLU A 79 -10.38 16.51 -2.66
CA GLU A 79 -9.21 16.80 -1.82
C GLU A 79 -9.58 16.80 -0.33
N GLU A 80 -10.83 17.14 0.01
CA GLU A 80 -11.37 17.08 1.37
C GLU A 80 -11.42 15.64 1.89
N ASP A 81 -11.71 14.65 1.05
CA ASP A 81 -11.70 13.24 1.44
C ASP A 81 -10.30 12.78 1.83
N LEU A 82 -9.31 13.18 1.04
CA LEU A 82 -7.90 12.90 1.31
C LEU A 82 -7.43 13.61 2.59
N ALA A 83 -7.81 14.88 2.77
CA ALA A 83 -7.49 15.64 3.99
C ALA A 83 -8.12 14.99 5.23
N ALA A 84 -9.38 14.56 5.14
CA ALA A 84 -10.06 13.82 6.20
C ALA A 84 -9.32 12.52 6.52
N MET A 85 -8.90 11.75 5.50
CA MET A 85 -8.12 10.53 5.67
C MET A 85 -6.79 10.78 6.41
N VAL A 86 -6.07 11.87 6.10
CA VAL A 86 -4.84 12.27 6.80
C VAL A 86 -5.11 12.63 8.26
N ILE A 87 -6.17 13.39 8.53
CA ILE A 87 -6.56 13.74 9.91
C ILE A 87 -6.91 12.47 10.70
N LEU A 88 -7.59 11.50 10.07
CA LEU A 88 -7.88 10.21 10.69
C LEU A 88 -6.63 9.43 11.02
N LEU A 89 -5.66 9.41 10.11
CA LEU A 89 -4.38 8.77 10.35
C LEU A 89 -3.66 9.40 11.56
N ILE A 90 -3.68 10.74 11.66
CA ILE A 90 -3.11 11.46 12.82
C ILE A 90 -3.85 11.06 14.10
N ILE A 91 -5.17 11.05 14.09
CA ILE A 91 -5.97 10.69 15.27
C ILE A 91 -5.66 9.26 15.71
N ILE A 92 -5.78 8.28 14.79
CA ILE A 92 -5.60 6.85 15.08
C ILE A 92 -4.18 6.57 15.56
N SER A 93 -3.18 7.18 14.92
CA SER A 93 -1.77 6.96 15.25
C SER A 93 -1.37 7.54 16.60
N ASN A 94 -2.16 8.45 17.19
CA ASN A 94 -1.82 9.14 18.45
C ASN A 94 -2.81 8.88 19.60
N ASP A 95 -3.94 8.19 19.36
CA ASP A 95 -4.95 7.88 20.40
C ASP A 95 -4.58 6.69 21.32
N PHE A 96 -3.29 6.37 21.45
CA PHE A 96 -2.79 5.27 22.29
C PHE A 96 -2.31 5.73 23.68
N ASN A 97 -1.81 6.96 23.83
CA ASN A 97 -1.31 7.48 25.11
C ASN A 97 -2.28 8.50 25.72
N LYS A 98 -3.17 8.03 26.59
CA LYS A 98 -4.19 8.86 27.26
C LYS A 98 -3.66 9.64 28.47
N GLN A 99 -2.41 9.43 28.87
CA GLN A 99 -1.84 10.05 30.08
C GLN A 99 -1.37 11.50 29.84
N GLU A 100 -1.05 11.87 28.60
CA GLU A 100 -0.62 13.23 28.25
C GLU A 100 -1.80 14.15 27.92
N SER A 101 -2.10 15.08 28.84
CA SER A 101 -3.32 15.89 28.75
C SER A 101 -3.32 16.92 27.61
N GLU A 102 -2.17 17.40 27.14
CA GLU A 102 -2.11 18.44 26.11
C GLU A 102 -2.45 17.90 24.71
N TRP A 103 -1.83 16.79 24.31
CA TRP A 103 -2.12 16.15 23.02
C TRP A 103 -3.55 15.61 22.95
N GLN A 104 -4.10 15.13 24.06
CA GLN A 104 -5.49 14.66 24.12
C GLN A 104 -6.50 15.78 23.84
N LYS A 105 -6.23 17.03 24.27
CA LYS A 105 -7.08 18.18 23.92
C LYS A 105 -7.03 18.46 22.41
N ALA A 106 -5.83 18.47 21.82
CA ALA A 106 -5.68 18.68 20.37
C ALA A 106 -6.38 17.57 19.56
N LEU A 107 -6.24 16.30 19.97
CA LEU A 107 -6.93 15.17 19.34
C LEU A 107 -8.45 15.26 19.49
N HIS A 108 -8.95 15.73 20.64
CA HIS A 108 -10.37 15.97 20.83
C HIS A 108 -10.90 17.05 19.88
N SER A 109 -10.14 18.14 19.70
CA SER A 109 -10.48 19.17 18.72
C SER A 109 -10.45 18.63 17.28
N LEU A 110 -9.46 17.81 16.93
CA LEU A 110 -9.39 17.18 15.61
C LEU A 110 -10.56 16.23 15.34
N LYS A 111 -11.11 15.56 16.37
CA LYS A 111 -12.34 14.76 16.23
C LYS A 111 -13.56 15.61 15.85
N ALA A 112 -13.51 16.94 15.94
CA ALA A 112 -14.57 17.79 15.40
C ALA A 112 -14.67 17.74 13.86
N VAL A 113 -13.60 17.32 13.17
CA VAL A 113 -13.58 17.14 11.71
C VAL A 113 -14.72 16.25 11.21
N TRP A 114 -15.20 15.32 12.06
CA TRP A 114 -16.33 14.45 11.71
C TRP A 114 -17.60 15.22 11.39
N LYS A 115 -17.86 16.31 12.14
CA LYS A 115 -19.04 17.15 11.90
C LYS A 115 -18.89 17.95 10.61
N GLU A 116 -17.67 18.41 10.33
CA GLU A 116 -17.36 19.16 9.12
C GLU A 116 -17.46 18.27 7.88
N LEU A 117 -16.96 17.02 7.98
CA LEU A 117 -17.06 16.03 6.91
C LEU A 117 -18.51 15.59 6.65
N ASP A 118 -19.29 15.33 7.71
CA ASP A 118 -20.72 15.03 7.61
C ASP A 118 -21.50 16.20 6.96
N LEU A 119 -21.18 17.44 7.33
CA LEU A 119 -21.75 18.63 6.71
C LEU A 119 -21.34 18.75 5.24
N HIS A 120 -20.06 18.53 4.93
CA HIS A 120 -19.52 18.56 3.57
C HIS A 120 -20.23 17.53 2.67
N TYR A 121 -20.43 16.29 3.16
CA TYR A 121 -21.09 15.23 2.40
C TYR A 121 -22.56 15.59 2.13
N LYS A 122 -23.26 16.12 3.14
CA LYS A 122 -24.64 16.62 2.97
C LYS A 122 -24.72 17.76 1.95
N MET A 123 -23.76 18.70 1.98
CA MET A 123 -23.70 19.83 1.04
C MET A 123 -23.39 19.39 -0.40
N THR A 124 -22.60 18.33 -0.56
CA THR A 124 -22.21 17.77 -1.87
C THR A 124 -23.14 16.65 -2.35
N HIS A 125 -24.26 16.42 -1.67
CA HIS A 125 -25.24 15.36 -1.97
C HIS A 125 -24.68 13.93 -1.94
N ARG A 126 -23.62 13.70 -1.16
CA ARG A 126 -23.07 12.37 -0.88
C ARG A 126 -23.78 11.72 0.29
N ASP A 127 -23.79 10.40 0.32
CA ASP A 127 -24.35 9.65 1.45
C ASP A 127 -23.44 9.81 2.68
N PRO A 128 -23.95 10.31 3.83
CA PRO A 128 -23.17 10.36 5.07
C PRO A 128 -22.58 9.00 5.50
N ALA A 129 -23.17 7.89 5.06
CA ALA A 129 -22.62 6.55 5.31
C ALA A 129 -21.24 6.34 4.65
N GLU A 130 -20.88 7.09 3.60
CA GLU A 130 -19.56 7.03 2.97
C GLU A 130 -18.42 7.45 3.93
N VAL A 131 -18.74 8.15 5.02
CA VAL A 131 -17.77 8.43 6.09
C VAL A 131 -17.33 7.15 6.79
N ALA A 132 -18.23 6.18 6.96
CA ALA A 132 -17.87 4.87 7.49
C ALA A 132 -16.99 4.10 6.50
N ASP A 133 -17.27 4.23 5.20
CA ASP A 133 -16.44 3.61 4.16
C ASP A 133 -14.99 4.14 4.19
N LEU A 134 -14.77 5.43 4.49
CA LEU A 134 -13.42 6.00 4.74
C LEU A 134 -12.70 5.30 5.91
N ILE A 135 -13.43 5.01 7.00
CA ILE A 135 -12.87 4.30 8.16
C ILE A 135 -12.51 2.87 7.78
N PHE A 136 -13.36 2.19 7.02
CA PHE A 136 -13.07 0.83 6.53
C PHE A 136 -11.88 0.80 5.59
N LEU A 137 -11.76 1.79 4.69
CA LEU A 137 -10.58 1.96 3.84
C LEU A 137 -9.31 2.10 4.68
N MET A 138 -9.34 2.95 5.71
CA MET A 138 -8.22 3.12 6.63
C MET A 138 -7.83 1.83 7.34
N SER A 139 -8.81 1.06 7.82
CA SER A 139 -8.58 -0.25 8.42
C SER A 139 -7.91 -1.22 7.43
N ASN A 140 -8.38 -1.27 6.18
CA ASN A 140 -7.80 -2.12 5.14
C ASN A 140 -6.35 -1.72 4.82
N ILE A 141 -6.08 -0.42 4.73
CA ILE A 141 -4.72 0.11 4.53
C ILE A 141 -3.81 -0.27 5.69
N GLN A 142 -4.28 -0.13 6.93
CA GLN A 142 -3.51 -0.51 8.12
C GLN A 142 -3.18 -2.00 8.12
N THR A 143 -4.18 -2.87 7.92
CA THR A 143 -3.97 -4.32 7.82
C THR A 143 -2.97 -4.67 6.72
N ASN A 144 -3.12 -4.08 5.53
CA ASN A 144 -2.18 -4.33 4.43
C ASN A 144 -0.77 -3.80 4.72
N SER A 145 -0.65 -2.67 5.41
CA SER A 145 0.64 -2.12 5.86
C SER A 145 1.35 -3.07 6.82
N GLU A 146 0.63 -3.66 7.78
CA GLU A 146 1.19 -4.68 8.68
C GLU A 146 1.67 -5.92 7.92
N HIS A 147 0.90 -6.39 6.94
CA HIS A 147 1.30 -7.49 6.05
C HIS A 147 2.55 -7.14 5.23
N TYR A 148 2.62 -5.91 4.70
CA TYR A 148 3.77 -5.43 3.96
C TYR A 148 5.03 -5.36 4.84
N VAL A 149 4.93 -4.76 6.04
CA VAL A 149 6.03 -4.70 7.01
C VAL A 149 6.52 -6.10 7.38
N LYS A 150 5.61 -7.05 7.60
CA LYS A 150 5.97 -8.45 7.85
C LYS A 150 6.73 -9.05 6.67
N SER A 151 6.27 -8.81 5.44
CA SER A 151 6.91 -9.31 4.22
C SER A 151 8.31 -8.71 4.04
N VAL A 152 8.47 -7.40 4.25
CA VAL A 152 9.78 -6.72 4.21
C VAL A 152 10.72 -7.27 5.27
N ARG A 153 10.23 -7.50 6.50
CA ARG A 153 11.04 -8.13 7.57
C ARG A 153 11.50 -9.53 7.20
N LEU A 154 10.63 -10.33 6.57
CA LEU A 154 11.02 -11.67 6.10
C LEU A 154 12.05 -11.60 4.97
N VAL A 155 11.88 -10.68 4.02
CA VAL A 155 12.87 -10.42 2.97
C VAL A 155 14.21 -10.02 3.58
N HIS A 156 14.21 -9.11 4.55
CA HIS A 156 15.42 -8.68 5.24
C HIS A 156 16.04 -9.81 6.08
N LEU A 157 15.24 -10.65 6.71
CA LEU A 157 15.74 -11.82 7.44
C LEU A 157 16.40 -12.82 6.48
N TYR A 158 15.75 -13.13 5.36
CA TYR A 158 16.21 -14.14 4.43
C TYR A 158 17.36 -13.69 3.53
N PHE A 159 17.40 -12.41 3.17
CA PHE A 159 18.37 -11.89 2.20
C PHE A 159 19.21 -10.72 2.75
N GLY A 160 19.06 -10.32 4.00
CA GLY A 160 19.74 -9.14 4.55
C GLY A 160 19.42 -7.86 3.76
N ASN A 161 20.43 -7.00 3.61
CA ASN A 161 20.35 -5.80 2.74
C ASN A 161 20.50 -6.11 1.25
N SER A 162 20.81 -7.35 0.92
CA SER A 162 21.47 -7.66 -0.34
C SER A 162 20.45 -7.75 -1.50
N LEU A 163 19.21 -8.18 -1.24
CA LEU A 163 18.12 -8.10 -2.23
C LEU A 163 17.70 -6.64 -2.52
N LEU A 164 17.60 -5.80 -1.48
CA LEU A 164 17.25 -4.38 -1.64
C LEU A 164 18.32 -3.62 -2.44
N ALA A 165 19.61 -3.87 -2.14
CA ALA A 165 20.71 -3.30 -2.90
C ALA A 165 20.71 -3.71 -4.39
N LYS A 166 20.26 -4.94 -4.71
CA LYS A 166 20.09 -5.38 -6.10
C LYS A 166 18.95 -4.63 -6.78
N LEU A 167 17.79 -4.50 -6.15
CA LEU A 167 16.66 -3.72 -6.69
C LEU A 167 17.07 -2.28 -6.97
N GLU A 168 17.82 -1.65 -6.06
CA GLU A 168 18.35 -0.30 -6.27
C GLU A 168 19.34 -0.23 -7.44
N LYS A 169 20.19 -1.26 -7.62
CA LYS A 169 21.17 -1.32 -8.71
C LYS A 169 20.50 -1.54 -10.06
N GLU A 170 19.53 -2.45 -10.16
CA GLU A 170 18.79 -2.71 -11.40
C GLU A 170 17.99 -1.47 -11.83
N LYS A 171 17.36 -0.77 -10.88
CA LYS A 171 16.68 0.50 -11.14
C LYS A 171 17.60 1.54 -11.77
N ARG A 172 18.81 1.72 -11.22
CA ARG A 172 19.80 2.67 -11.78
C ARG A 172 20.25 2.32 -13.20
N VAL A 173 20.22 1.05 -13.59
CA VAL A 173 20.61 0.61 -14.94
C VAL A 173 19.51 0.93 -15.95
N GLU A 174 18.24 0.79 -15.56
CA GLU A 174 17.10 1.16 -16.42
C GLU A 174 17.03 2.68 -16.63
N ASP A 175 17.28 3.49 -15.59
CA ASP A 175 17.29 4.96 -15.70
C ASP A 175 18.36 5.48 -16.68
N VAL A 176 19.54 4.84 -16.74
CA VAL A 176 20.65 5.21 -17.64
C VAL A 176 20.40 4.82 -19.10
N GLN A 177 19.52 3.83 -19.35
CA GLN A 177 19.16 3.41 -20.72
C GLN A 177 18.04 4.26 -21.34
N LEU A 178 17.40 5.11 -20.54
CA LEU A 178 16.30 5.99 -20.94
C LEU A 178 16.75 7.44 -21.19
N GLU A 179 18.01 7.77 -20.93
CA GLU A 179 18.70 9.02 -21.32
C GLU A 179 19.37 8.89 -22.70
#